data_AF-A0A316DRE8-F1
#
_entry.id   AF-A0A316DRE8-F1
#
_cell.length_a   1.000
_cell.length_b   1.000
_cell.length_c   1.000
_cell.angle_alpha   90.00
_cell.angle_beta   90.00
_cell.angle_gamma   90.00
#
_symmetry.space_group_name_H-M   'P 1'
#
loop_
_entity.id
_entity.type
_entity.pdbx_description
1 polymer ?
#
loop_
_entity_poly.entity_id
_entity_poly.type
_entity_poly.pdbx_seq_one_letter_code
_entity_poly.pdbx_strand_id
1 'polypeptide(L)'
;MVHEYFSDRELGRRDLRSETLSLAVYKGIVGLYKKYEKNFSAEHPNYCDDPNGRVFGTNINLLESAIQAQIPNMETPIWIDRYEKDDDVDKYALLDFVEFCYSRIVDIEQGDYHRFFNHYHLEFLDTHYEREKFRTEVNQIFSRNGIVFYLDTDGMVKRYLPTQLDEVLQNLNVKSNDKDLNELVNAAIENIRKPKEFDRQIALEKLWDAFERIKTFYNPSNKKASATTLVTNIAAGTSQFDTLLDTEFIALTNIGNNFQIRHFETGKIKITTMKQIDYLFYRMVALIDLCMDKVNNEK
;
A
#
# COMPACT_ATOMS: atom_id res chain seq x y z
N MET A 1 -19.40 -7.98 0.65
CA MET A 1 -20.09 -6.71 0.31
C MET A 1 -19.87 -5.73 1.46
N VAL A 2 -19.37 -4.52 1.19
CA VAL A 2 -19.15 -3.50 2.23
C VAL A 2 -20.51 -3.03 2.74
N HIS A 3 -20.74 -3.08 4.05
CA HIS A 3 -21.98 -2.56 4.62
C HIS A 3 -21.93 -1.02 4.69
N GLU A 4 -22.95 -0.36 4.15
CA GLU A 4 -23.09 1.09 4.17
C GLU A 4 -23.83 1.53 5.43
N TYR A 5 -23.12 2.20 6.35
CA TYR A 5 -23.71 2.67 7.60
C TYR A 5 -24.55 3.93 7.39
N PHE A 6 -25.50 4.16 8.29
CA PHE A 6 -26.32 5.38 8.31
C PHE A 6 -25.47 6.65 8.26
N SER A 7 -24.41 6.74 9.06
CA SER A 7 -23.52 7.91 9.06
C SER A 7 -22.81 8.13 7.73
N ASP A 8 -22.50 7.08 6.97
CA ASP A 8 -21.86 7.23 5.66
C ASP A 8 -22.82 7.87 4.65
N ARG A 9 -24.12 7.59 4.76
CA ARG A 9 -25.17 8.19 3.92
C ARG A 9 -25.50 9.62 4.32
N GLU A 10 -25.61 9.89 5.62
CA GLU A 10 -26.03 11.21 6.12
C GLU A 10 -24.90 12.24 6.19
N LEU A 11 -23.69 11.80 6.55
CA LEU A 11 -22.54 12.69 6.77
C LEU A 11 -21.46 12.56 5.69
N GLY A 12 -21.63 11.60 4.77
CA GLY A 12 -20.59 11.19 3.84
C GLY A 12 -19.60 10.20 4.48
N ARG A 13 -18.83 9.53 3.62
CA ARG A 13 -17.76 8.65 4.06
C ARG A 13 -16.62 9.46 4.68
N ARG A 14 -15.94 8.86 5.65
CA ARG A 14 -14.78 9.47 6.29
C ARG A 14 -13.62 9.59 5.30
N ASP A 15 -12.98 10.74 5.26
CA ASP A 15 -11.76 10.93 4.49
C ASP A 15 -10.62 10.05 5.00
N LEU A 16 -9.91 9.41 4.08
CA LEU A 16 -8.76 8.56 4.37
C LEU A 16 -7.51 9.43 4.47
N ARG A 17 -7.06 9.69 5.71
CA ARG A 17 -5.93 10.61 5.97
C ARG A 17 -4.97 10.13 7.05
N SER A 18 -5.32 9.08 7.80
CA SER A 18 -4.55 8.57 8.92
C SER A 18 -3.70 7.36 8.51
N GLU A 19 -2.44 7.36 8.93
CA GLU A 19 -1.56 6.18 8.88
C GLU A 19 -1.43 5.50 10.25
N THR A 20 -2.04 6.07 11.29
CA THR A 20 -2.00 5.55 12.65
C THR A 20 -3.06 4.47 12.82
N LEU A 21 -2.63 3.23 13.08
CA LEU A 21 -3.51 2.14 13.46
C LEU A 21 -3.81 2.24 14.95
N SER A 22 -4.90 2.92 15.29
CA SER A 22 -5.30 3.10 16.70
C SER A 22 -5.60 1.78 17.41
N LEU A 23 -5.61 1.80 18.75
CA LEU A 23 -6.07 0.68 19.56
C LEU A 23 -7.45 0.15 19.14
N ALA A 24 -8.39 1.02 18.78
CA ALA A 24 -9.72 0.60 18.31
C ALA A 24 -9.65 -0.20 17.00
N VAL A 25 -8.73 0.15 16.10
CA VAL A 25 -8.47 -0.60 14.86
C VAL A 25 -7.86 -1.95 15.19
N TYR A 26 -6.84 -2.01 16.05
CA TYR A 26 -6.25 -3.27 16.53
C TYR A 26 -7.32 -4.21 17.10
N LYS A 27 -8.15 -3.72 18.04
CA LYS A 27 -9.23 -4.51 18.65
C LYS A 27 -10.23 -5.02 17.62
N GLY A 28 -10.57 -4.20 16.62
CA GLY A 28 -11.42 -4.61 15.50
C GLY A 28 -10.81 -5.74 14.67
N ILE A 29 -9.53 -5.65 14.32
CA ILE A 29 -8.81 -6.68 13.56
C ILE A 29 -8.69 -7.98 14.37
N VAL A 30 -8.34 -7.91 15.66
CA VAL A 30 -8.31 -9.10 16.54
C VAL A 30 -9.71 -9.72 16.67
N GLY A 31 -10.76 -8.91 16.73
CA GLY A 31 -12.14 -9.39 16.68
C GLY A 31 -12.46 -10.16 15.40
N LEU A 32 -11.99 -9.69 14.24
CA LEU A 32 -12.10 -10.44 12.98
C LEU A 32 -11.29 -11.73 13.03
N TYR A 33 -10.04 -11.70 13.48
CA TYR A 33 -9.23 -12.91 13.64
C TYR A 33 -9.96 -13.99 14.47
N LYS A 34 -10.55 -13.61 15.61
CA LYS A 34 -11.33 -14.54 16.45
C LYS A 34 -12.61 -15.02 15.77
N LYS A 35 -13.25 -14.18 14.96
CA LYS A 35 -14.42 -14.58 14.14
C LYS A 35 -14.05 -15.66 13.10
N TYR A 36 -12.90 -15.55 12.45
CA TYR A 36 -12.42 -16.50 11.43
C TYR A 36 -11.54 -17.62 11.99
N GLU A 37 -11.50 -17.81 13.31
CA GLU A 37 -10.56 -18.73 13.96
C GLU A 37 -10.62 -20.16 13.40
N LYS A 38 -11.83 -20.67 13.11
CA LYS A 38 -12.02 -22.01 12.51
C LYS A 38 -11.51 -22.13 11.07
N ASN A 39 -11.41 -21.02 10.33
CA ASN A 39 -10.95 -21.01 8.94
C ASN A 39 -9.44 -21.25 8.81
N PHE A 40 -8.70 -21.33 9.92
CA PHE A 40 -7.28 -21.72 9.94
C PHE A 40 -7.06 -23.22 10.22
N SER A 41 -8.14 -23.98 10.39
CA SER A 41 -8.07 -25.39 10.82
C SER A 41 -7.48 -26.34 9.79
N ALA A 42 -7.39 -25.97 8.52
CA ALA A 42 -6.72 -26.80 7.50
C ALA A 42 -5.21 -26.93 7.74
N GLU A 43 -4.54 -25.83 8.12
CA GLU A 43 -3.10 -25.83 8.41
C GLU A 43 -2.79 -26.07 9.88
N HIS A 44 -3.71 -25.68 10.77
CA HIS A 44 -3.54 -25.82 12.23
C HIS A 44 -4.69 -26.61 12.84
N PRO A 45 -4.88 -27.90 12.51
CA PRO A 45 -6.03 -28.68 12.94
C PRO A 45 -5.97 -29.10 14.41
N ASN A 46 -7.13 -29.08 15.06
CA ASN A 46 -7.44 -30.03 16.12
C ASN A 46 -8.16 -31.23 15.50
N TYR A 47 -7.66 -32.42 15.80
CA TYR A 47 -8.22 -33.68 15.35
C TYR A 47 -9.12 -34.28 16.41
N CYS A 48 -10.25 -34.85 15.97
CA CYS A 48 -11.13 -35.64 16.81
C CYS A 48 -10.39 -36.90 17.27
N ASP A 49 -10.53 -37.28 18.54
CA ASP A 49 -9.99 -38.52 19.11
C ASP A 49 -10.83 -39.75 18.70
N ASP A 50 -11.15 -39.85 17.41
CA ASP A 50 -11.76 -41.03 16.79
C ASP A 50 -10.76 -41.71 15.83
N PRO A 51 -10.98 -42.98 15.43
CA PRO A 51 -10.06 -43.68 14.53
C PRO A 51 -9.86 -43.01 13.16
N ASN A 52 -10.77 -42.12 12.75
CA ASN A 52 -10.72 -41.44 11.46
C ASN A 52 -9.96 -40.09 11.56
N GLY A 53 -9.68 -39.58 12.77
CA GLY A 53 -8.89 -38.38 13.00
C GLY A 53 -9.41 -37.17 12.25
N ARG A 54 -10.73 -36.92 12.25
CA ARG A 54 -11.32 -35.82 11.47
C ARG A 54 -11.10 -34.46 12.14
N VAL A 55 -10.84 -33.42 11.34
CA VAL A 55 -10.65 -32.06 11.84
C VAL A 55 -11.97 -31.52 12.37
N PHE A 56 -11.96 -30.86 13.54
CA PHE A 56 -13.17 -30.22 14.11
C PHE A 56 -12.96 -28.75 14.48
N GLY A 57 -11.73 -28.25 14.43
CA GLY A 57 -11.40 -26.89 14.79
C GLY A 57 -9.91 -26.59 14.67
N THR A 58 -9.52 -25.44 15.21
CA THR A 58 -8.17 -24.90 15.07
C THR A 58 -7.38 -25.06 16.36
N ASN A 59 -6.16 -25.58 16.26
CA ASN A 59 -5.20 -25.58 17.35
C ASN A 59 -4.58 -24.19 17.48
N ILE A 60 -5.10 -23.41 18.42
CA ILE A 60 -4.70 -22.01 18.62
C ILE A 60 -3.24 -21.88 19.03
N ASN A 61 -2.70 -22.83 19.80
CA ASN A 61 -1.29 -22.80 20.17
C ASN A 61 -0.38 -22.96 18.94
N LEU A 62 -0.74 -23.84 17.99
CA LEU A 62 0.00 -23.99 16.74
C LEU A 62 -0.14 -22.76 15.84
N LEU A 63 -1.36 -22.23 15.69
CA LEU A 63 -1.63 -21.04 14.90
C LEU A 63 -0.87 -19.82 15.44
N GLU A 64 -0.96 -19.55 16.74
CA GLU A 64 -0.29 -18.40 17.35
C GLU A 64 1.23 -18.59 17.36
N SER A 65 1.74 -19.81 17.51
CA SER A 65 3.18 -20.08 17.33
C SER A 65 3.64 -19.79 15.89
N ALA A 66 2.84 -20.13 14.88
CA ALA A 66 3.15 -19.85 13.48
C ALA A 66 3.10 -18.35 13.16
N ILE A 67 2.16 -17.62 13.77
CA ILE A 67 2.08 -16.15 13.69
C ILE A 67 3.31 -15.53 14.34
N GLN A 68 3.65 -15.90 15.57
CA GLN A 68 4.80 -15.36 16.30
C GLN A 68 6.13 -15.60 15.58
N ALA A 69 6.26 -16.76 14.91
CA ALA A 69 7.46 -17.11 14.16
C ALA A 69 7.62 -16.28 12.87
N GLN A 70 6.50 -15.88 12.23
CA GLN A 70 6.51 -15.09 10.99
C GLN A 70 6.44 -13.58 11.25
N ILE A 71 5.86 -13.18 12.37
CA ILE A 71 5.65 -11.79 12.78
C ILE A 71 6.17 -11.63 14.21
N PRO A 72 7.50 -11.54 14.43
CA PRO A 72 8.10 -11.51 15.77
C PRO A 72 7.60 -10.39 16.66
N ASN A 73 7.22 -9.26 16.06
CA ASN A 73 6.67 -8.10 16.78
C ASN A 73 5.18 -8.23 17.13
N MET A 74 4.49 -9.25 16.60
CA MET A 74 3.15 -9.59 17.02
C MET A 74 3.27 -10.54 18.20
N GLU A 75 3.24 -10.00 19.43
CA GLU A 75 3.39 -10.86 20.61
C GLU A 75 2.26 -11.91 20.65
N THR A 76 2.42 -12.94 21.46
CA THR A 76 1.40 -13.98 21.68
C THR A 76 1.27 -14.26 23.19
N PRO A 77 0.07 -14.59 23.71
CA PRO A 77 -1.17 -14.89 23.00
C PRO A 77 -1.94 -13.67 22.48
N ILE A 78 -2.59 -13.77 21.31
CA ILE A 78 -3.25 -12.63 20.65
C ILE A 78 -4.60 -12.32 21.32
N TRP A 79 -4.64 -11.25 22.11
CA TRP A 79 -5.81 -10.85 22.90
C TRP A 79 -6.30 -9.45 22.55
N ILE A 80 -7.62 -9.28 22.61
CA ILE A 80 -8.28 -8.00 22.33
C ILE A 80 -7.88 -6.90 23.34
N ASP A 81 -7.59 -7.28 24.58
CA ASP A 81 -7.21 -6.36 25.65
C ASP A 81 -5.71 -6.38 25.95
N ARG A 82 -4.89 -6.76 24.96
CA ARG A 82 -3.43 -6.69 25.11
C ARG A 82 -2.94 -5.30 25.44
N TYR A 83 -3.37 -4.34 24.62
CA TYR A 83 -2.86 -2.98 24.65
C TYR A 83 -3.78 -2.12 25.52
N GLU A 84 -3.16 -1.38 26.43
CA GLU A 84 -3.82 -0.34 27.19
C GLU A 84 -3.93 0.96 26.37
N LYS A 85 -4.65 1.95 26.90
CA LYS A 85 -5.03 3.16 26.16
C LYS A 85 -3.83 3.97 25.64
N ASP A 86 -2.68 3.84 26.29
CA ASP A 86 -1.46 4.60 25.98
C ASP A 86 -0.40 3.76 25.24
N ASP A 87 -0.71 2.49 24.92
CA ASP A 87 0.21 1.65 24.15
C ASP A 87 0.15 1.96 22.66
N ASP A 88 1.32 2.08 22.05
CA ASP A 88 1.46 2.21 20.61
C ASP A 88 1.34 0.83 19.93
N VAL A 89 0.32 0.68 19.11
CA VAL A 89 0.16 -0.49 18.24
C VAL A 89 1.28 -0.49 17.20
N ASP A 90 2.05 -1.57 17.11
CA ASP A 90 3.02 -1.74 16.04
C ASP A 90 2.28 -1.83 14.69
N LYS A 91 2.40 -0.75 13.92
CA LYS A 91 1.77 -0.61 12.60
C LYS A 91 2.13 -1.76 11.68
N TYR A 92 3.41 -2.11 11.58
CA TYR A 92 3.87 -3.10 10.61
C TYR A 92 3.47 -4.50 11.05
N ALA A 93 3.60 -4.83 12.35
CA ALA A 93 3.15 -6.11 12.87
C ALA A 93 1.64 -6.34 12.63
N LEU A 94 0.81 -5.30 12.81
CA LEU A 94 -0.63 -5.42 12.56
C LEU A 94 -0.96 -5.54 11.06
N LEU A 95 -0.22 -4.88 10.17
CA LEU A 95 -0.41 -5.04 8.72
C LEU A 95 0.05 -6.43 8.24
N ASP A 96 1.20 -6.91 8.71
CA ASP A 96 1.67 -8.28 8.44
C ASP A 96 0.65 -9.31 8.95
N PHE A 97 0.04 -9.06 10.11
CA PHE A 97 -0.97 -9.94 10.68
C PHE A 97 -2.24 -10.02 9.82
N VAL A 98 -2.65 -8.91 9.21
CA VAL A 98 -3.76 -8.87 8.25
C VAL A 98 -3.43 -9.70 6.99
N GLU A 99 -2.23 -9.54 6.42
CA GLU A 99 -1.79 -10.32 5.26
C GLU A 99 -1.67 -11.81 5.59
N PHE A 100 -1.11 -12.13 6.76
CA PHE A 100 -1.04 -13.51 7.27
C PHE A 100 -2.43 -14.14 7.32
N CYS A 101 -3.39 -13.47 7.98
CA CYS A 101 -4.76 -13.97 8.09
C CYS A 101 -5.37 -14.23 6.70
N TYR A 102 -5.28 -13.26 5.80
CA TYR A 102 -5.81 -13.40 4.44
C TYR A 102 -5.19 -14.58 3.69
N SER A 103 -3.87 -14.79 3.81
CA SER A 103 -3.17 -15.87 3.12
C SER A 103 -3.55 -17.28 3.58
N ARG A 104 -4.09 -17.43 4.81
CA ARG A 104 -4.32 -18.73 5.46
C ARG A 104 -5.79 -19.08 5.71
N ILE A 105 -6.71 -18.12 5.53
CA ILE A 105 -8.15 -18.39 5.64
C ILE A 105 -8.57 -19.30 4.49
N VAL A 106 -9.12 -20.46 4.86
CA VAL A 106 -9.80 -21.38 3.93
C VAL A 106 -11.31 -21.38 4.18
N ASP A 107 -12.07 -21.78 3.18
CA ASP A 107 -13.51 -21.96 3.34
C ASP A 107 -13.79 -23.26 4.08
N ILE A 108 -14.76 -23.22 5.00
CA ILE A 108 -15.14 -24.37 5.81
C ILE A 108 -16.65 -24.62 5.74
N GLU A 109 -17.02 -25.90 5.74
CA GLU A 109 -18.39 -26.35 5.97
C GLU A 109 -18.44 -27.26 7.21
N GLN A 110 -19.58 -27.21 7.92
CA GLN A 110 -19.84 -28.16 8.99
C GLN A 110 -20.39 -29.44 8.38
N GLY A 111 -19.60 -30.51 8.44
CA GLY A 111 -20.01 -31.85 8.06
C GLY A 111 -20.77 -32.55 9.19
N ASP A 112 -20.45 -33.81 9.45
CA ASP A 112 -21.15 -34.61 10.45
C ASP A 112 -21.00 -34.09 11.89
N TYR A 113 -22.09 -34.19 12.65
CA TYR A 113 -22.07 -33.95 14.09
C TYR A 113 -21.65 -35.20 14.88
N HIS A 114 -20.56 -35.10 15.63
CA HIS A 114 -20.08 -36.16 16.50
C HIS A 114 -20.64 -36.01 17.92
N ARG A 115 -21.71 -36.76 18.24
CA ARG A 115 -22.45 -36.62 19.52
C ARG A 115 -21.62 -36.86 20.78
N PHE A 116 -20.69 -37.83 20.75
CA PHE A 116 -19.92 -38.19 21.95
C PHE A 116 -18.95 -37.08 22.37
N PHE A 117 -18.32 -36.41 21.40
CA PHE A 117 -17.41 -35.27 21.65
C PHE A 117 -18.09 -33.91 21.52
N ASN A 118 -19.36 -33.87 21.12
CA ASN A 118 -20.19 -32.67 21.04
C ASN A 118 -19.62 -31.59 20.10
N HIS A 119 -19.12 -32.00 18.92
CA HIS A 119 -18.59 -31.10 17.89
C HIS A 119 -18.98 -31.52 16.47
N TYR A 120 -18.88 -30.59 15.53
CA TYR A 120 -18.97 -30.85 14.09
C TYR A 120 -17.58 -31.10 13.52
N HIS A 121 -17.46 -32.07 12.61
CA HIS A 121 -16.29 -32.16 11.76
C HIS A 121 -16.33 -31.10 10.67
N LEU A 122 -15.16 -30.64 10.25
CA LEU A 122 -15.00 -29.61 9.24
C LEU A 122 -14.63 -30.25 7.90
N GLU A 123 -15.25 -29.74 6.85
CA GLU A 123 -14.88 -29.98 5.47
C GLU A 123 -14.30 -28.69 4.89
N PHE A 124 -13.32 -28.82 3.99
CA PHE A 124 -12.58 -27.69 3.41
C PHE A 124 -12.97 -27.49 1.96
N LEU A 125 -13.30 -26.26 1.61
CA LEU A 125 -13.65 -25.88 0.24
C LEU A 125 -12.58 -24.92 -0.33
N ASP A 126 -12.46 -24.93 -1.65
CA ASP A 126 -11.52 -24.07 -2.40
C ASP A 126 -12.27 -22.99 -3.21
N THR A 127 -13.18 -22.25 -2.55
CA THR A 127 -13.96 -21.18 -3.21
C THR A 127 -13.41 -19.78 -2.95
N HIS A 128 -12.50 -19.65 -1.98
CA HIS A 128 -11.94 -18.40 -1.46
C HIS A 128 -12.96 -17.37 -0.95
N TYR A 129 -14.18 -17.80 -0.61
CA TYR A 129 -15.27 -16.91 -0.24
C TYR A 129 -15.05 -16.21 1.11
N GLU A 130 -14.71 -16.96 2.16
CA GLU A 130 -14.44 -16.42 3.50
C GLU A 130 -13.19 -15.55 3.51
N ARG A 131 -12.22 -15.85 2.63
CA ARG A 131 -11.03 -15.00 2.42
C ARG A 131 -11.40 -13.61 1.87
N GLU A 132 -12.24 -13.54 0.84
CA GLU A 132 -12.71 -12.25 0.28
C GLU A 132 -13.60 -11.47 1.25
N LYS A 133 -14.37 -12.19 2.07
CA LYS A 133 -15.19 -11.60 3.12
C LYS A 133 -14.34 -11.01 4.24
N PHE A 134 -13.29 -11.71 4.69
CA PHE A 134 -12.30 -11.18 5.62
C PHE A 134 -11.69 -9.88 5.09
N ARG A 135 -11.22 -9.89 3.83
CA ARG A 135 -10.67 -8.69 3.17
C ARG A 135 -11.66 -7.52 3.17
N THR A 136 -12.92 -7.79 2.83
CA THR A 136 -13.97 -6.76 2.84
C THR A 136 -14.17 -6.16 4.23
N GLU A 137 -14.17 -6.99 5.28
CA GLU A 137 -14.39 -6.54 6.66
C GLU A 137 -13.19 -5.77 7.21
N VAL A 138 -11.96 -6.20 6.91
CA VAL A 138 -10.73 -5.44 7.21
C VAL A 138 -10.78 -4.06 6.57
N ASN A 139 -11.06 -3.98 5.27
CA ASN A 139 -11.13 -2.71 4.54
C ASN A 139 -12.27 -1.80 5.04
N GLN A 140 -13.36 -2.38 5.54
CA GLN A 140 -14.42 -1.63 6.18
C GLN A 140 -13.96 -1.02 7.51
N ILE A 141 -13.22 -1.76 8.34
CA ILE A 141 -12.62 -1.23 9.57
C ILE A 141 -11.67 -0.07 9.24
N PHE A 142 -10.75 -0.27 8.28
CA PHE A 142 -9.79 0.76 7.89
C PHE A 142 -10.47 2.03 7.37
N SER A 143 -11.38 1.92 6.41
CA SER A 143 -12.07 3.07 5.82
C SER A 143 -12.91 3.85 6.84
N ARG A 144 -13.65 3.16 7.71
CA ARG A 144 -14.45 3.79 8.77
C ARG A 144 -13.61 4.53 9.81
N ASN A 145 -12.36 4.12 9.99
CA ASN A 145 -11.39 4.78 10.86
C ASN A 145 -10.53 5.82 10.13
N GLY A 146 -10.78 6.08 8.85
CA GLY A 146 -10.03 7.07 8.05
C GLY A 146 -8.59 6.63 7.77
N ILE A 147 -8.33 5.32 7.84
CA ILE A 147 -7.02 4.72 7.58
C ILE A 147 -6.77 4.66 6.08
N VAL A 148 -5.57 5.08 5.65
CA VAL A 148 -5.19 5.10 4.24
C VAL A 148 -4.77 3.73 3.70
N PHE A 149 -4.60 2.72 4.56
CA PHE A 149 -4.26 1.37 4.15
C PHE A 149 -5.49 0.56 3.75
N TYR A 150 -5.30 -0.39 2.84
CA TYR A 150 -6.29 -1.38 2.44
C TYR A 150 -5.60 -2.66 2.02
N LEU A 151 -6.26 -3.80 2.26
CA LEU A 151 -5.86 -5.10 1.75
C LEU A 151 -6.44 -5.29 0.35
N ASP A 152 -5.58 -5.42 -0.64
CA ASP A 152 -5.97 -5.58 -2.04
C ASP A 152 -6.26 -7.06 -2.38
N THR A 153 -6.81 -7.32 -3.57
CA THR A 153 -7.18 -8.67 -4.02
C THR A 153 -5.99 -9.62 -4.19
N ASP A 154 -4.78 -9.07 -4.35
CA ASP A 154 -3.54 -9.85 -4.38
C ASP A 154 -3.05 -10.28 -2.99
N GLY A 155 -3.75 -9.88 -1.93
CA GLY A 155 -3.38 -10.19 -0.55
C GLY A 155 -2.33 -9.26 0.05
N MET A 156 -1.94 -8.22 -0.68
CA MET A 156 -0.97 -7.22 -0.21
C MET A 156 -1.70 -6.01 0.36
N VAL A 157 -1.20 -5.48 1.47
CA VAL A 157 -1.63 -4.19 2.01
C VAL A 157 -1.00 -3.08 1.18
N LYS A 158 -1.86 -2.20 0.66
CA LYS A 158 -1.50 -1.03 -0.13
C LYS A 158 -2.03 0.24 0.54
N ARG A 159 -1.56 1.39 0.06
CA ARG A 159 -1.96 2.72 0.53
C ARG A 159 -2.78 3.44 -0.54
N TYR A 160 -3.91 4.01 -0.14
CA TYR A 160 -4.63 5.01 -0.91
C TYR A 160 -3.82 6.29 -0.99
N LEU A 161 -3.64 6.81 -2.20
CA LEU A 161 -3.11 8.14 -2.41
C LEU A 161 -4.25 9.16 -2.32
N PRO A 162 -3.95 10.45 -2.07
CA PRO A 162 -4.91 11.52 -2.27
C PRO A 162 -5.55 11.39 -3.66
N THR A 163 -6.88 11.51 -3.76
CA THR A 163 -7.64 11.22 -5.00
C THR A 163 -7.07 11.91 -6.23
N GLN A 164 -6.66 13.19 -6.09
CA GLN A 164 -6.08 13.96 -7.18
C GLN A 164 -4.74 13.41 -7.67
N LEU A 165 -3.92 12.85 -6.77
CA LEU A 165 -2.66 12.22 -7.15
C LEU A 165 -2.94 10.85 -7.80
N ASP A 166 -3.89 10.09 -7.27
CA ASP A 166 -4.21 8.77 -7.79
C ASP A 166 -4.71 8.83 -9.24
N GLU A 167 -5.59 9.79 -9.55
CA GLU A 167 -6.09 10.02 -10.91
C GLU A 167 -4.96 10.39 -11.89
N VAL A 168 -4.01 11.25 -11.47
CA VAL A 168 -2.84 11.59 -12.30
C VAL A 168 -2.01 10.34 -12.59
N LEU A 169 -1.76 9.50 -11.57
CA LEU A 169 -0.96 8.29 -11.74
C LEU A 169 -1.63 7.22 -12.61
N GLN A 170 -2.95 7.09 -12.54
CA GLN A 170 -3.69 6.14 -13.37
C GLN A 170 -3.71 6.54 -14.85
N ASN A 171 -3.69 7.84 -15.13
CA ASN A 171 -3.73 8.37 -16.50
C ASN A 171 -2.33 8.61 -17.11
N LEU A 172 -1.28 8.59 -16.29
CA LEU A 172 0.10 8.80 -16.75
C LEU A 172 0.51 7.72 -17.77
N ASN A 173 0.73 8.13 -19.01
CA ASN A 173 1.13 7.24 -20.09
C ASN A 173 2.65 6.99 -20.06
N VAL A 174 3.08 5.86 -19.50
CA VAL A 174 4.50 5.50 -19.37
C VAL A 174 4.96 4.58 -20.51
N LYS A 175 5.00 5.10 -21.73
CA LYS A 175 5.30 4.30 -22.96
C LYS A 175 6.24 5.02 -23.92
N SER A 176 7.30 5.63 -23.38
CA SER A 176 8.30 6.28 -24.21
C SER A 176 9.22 5.24 -24.88
N ASN A 177 10.00 5.68 -25.88
CA ASN A 177 11.05 4.86 -26.47
C ASN A 177 12.27 4.66 -25.54
N ASP A 178 12.34 5.39 -24.42
CA ASP A 178 13.39 5.23 -23.40
C ASP A 178 12.92 4.26 -22.30
N LYS A 179 13.39 3.02 -22.39
CA LYS A 179 13.00 1.96 -21.44
C LYS A 179 13.44 2.29 -20.01
N ASP A 180 14.62 2.87 -19.83
CA ASP A 180 15.13 3.24 -18.52
C ASP A 180 14.25 4.31 -17.87
N LEU A 181 13.79 5.30 -18.66
CA LEU A 181 12.84 6.31 -18.20
C LEU A 181 11.52 5.66 -17.76
N ASN A 182 10.98 4.74 -18.56
CA ASN A 182 9.74 4.05 -18.24
C ASN A 182 9.87 3.22 -16.94
N GLU A 183 11.00 2.52 -16.76
CA GLU A 183 11.28 1.74 -15.55
C GLU A 183 11.36 2.63 -14.30
N LEU A 184 12.04 3.78 -14.39
CA LEU A 184 12.13 4.73 -13.28
C LEU A 184 10.76 5.28 -12.86
N VAL A 185 9.92 5.66 -13.82
CA VAL A 185 8.57 6.18 -13.54
C VAL A 185 7.69 5.07 -12.94
N ASN A 186 7.69 3.87 -13.51
CA ASN A 186 6.92 2.75 -12.98
C ASN A 186 7.36 2.36 -11.56
N ALA A 187 8.66 2.31 -11.30
CA ALA A 187 9.20 2.06 -9.96
C ALA A 187 8.76 3.14 -8.96
N ALA A 188 8.72 4.41 -9.38
CA ALA A 188 8.22 5.49 -8.55
C ALA A 188 6.72 5.29 -8.19
N ILE A 189 5.89 4.95 -9.18
CA ILE A 189 4.44 4.69 -8.99
C ILE A 189 4.19 3.49 -8.09
N GLU A 190 4.96 2.42 -8.23
CA GLU A 190 4.81 1.22 -7.40
C GLU A 190 5.15 1.54 -5.94
N ASN A 191 6.30 2.19 -5.71
CA ASN A 191 6.81 2.39 -4.36
C ASN A 191 6.03 3.45 -3.56
N ILE A 192 5.42 4.46 -4.20
CA ILE A 192 4.63 5.48 -3.47
C ILE A 192 3.37 4.90 -2.80
N ARG A 193 2.92 3.73 -3.29
CA ARG A 193 1.75 2.99 -2.78
C ARG A 193 2.07 2.06 -1.62
N LYS A 194 3.35 1.86 -1.29
CA LYS A 194 3.77 0.94 -0.23
C LYS A 194 3.55 1.57 1.16
N PRO A 195 3.13 0.77 2.16
CA PRO A 195 2.96 1.27 3.53
C PRO A 195 4.24 1.77 4.19
N LYS A 196 5.39 1.19 3.84
CA LYS A 196 6.68 1.53 4.44
C LYS A 196 7.19 2.89 3.97
N GLU A 197 7.56 3.74 4.93
CA GLU A 197 7.99 5.13 4.66
C GLU A 197 9.27 5.21 3.82
N PHE A 198 10.20 4.27 4.03
CA PHE A 198 11.44 4.20 3.27
C PHE A 198 11.17 3.93 1.78
N ASP A 199 10.20 3.08 1.44
CA ASP A 199 9.85 2.81 0.04
C ASP A 199 9.30 4.07 -0.63
N ARG A 200 8.58 4.92 0.09
CA ARG A 200 8.09 6.20 -0.44
C ARG A 200 9.22 7.21 -0.66
N GLN A 201 10.29 7.16 0.14
CA GLN A 201 11.51 7.93 -0.14
C GLN A 201 12.17 7.44 -1.43
N ILE A 202 12.27 6.11 -1.62
CA ILE A 202 12.74 5.52 -2.88
C ILE A 202 11.85 5.98 -4.05
N ALA A 203 10.53 6.02 -3.87
CA ALA A 203 9.61 6.49 -4.91
C ALA A 203 9.92 7.93 -5.35
N LEU A 204 10.17 8.81 -4.39
CA LEU A 204 10.53 10.21 -4.64
C LEU A 204 11.88 10.32 -5.35
N GLU A 205 12.88 9.54 -4.91
CA GLU A 205 14.19 9.48 -5.55
C GLU A 205 14.09 9.02 -7.00
N LYS A 206 13.38 7.91 -7.26
CA LYS A 206 13.21 7.35 -8.61
C LYS A 206 12.48 8.30 -9.55
N LEU A 207 11.50 9.05 -9.04
CA LEU A 207 10.82 10.08 -9.81
C LEU A 207 11.76 11.25 -10.16
N TRP A 208 12.68 11.61 -9.26
CA TRP A 208 13.72 12.61 -9.55
C TRP A 208 14.78 12.09 -10.53
N ASP A 209 15.15 10.81 -10.45
CA ASP A 209 16.03 10.18 -11.44
C ASP A 209 15.36 10.15 -12.82
N ALA A 210 14.06 9.86 -12.90
CA ALA A 210 13.28 9.98 -14.14
C ALA A 210 13.31 11.41 -14.69
N PHE A 211 13.18 12.43 -13.83
CA PHE A 211 13.33 13.83 -14.22
C PHE A 211 14.73 14.18 -14.71
N GLU A 212 15.79 13.59 -14.17
CA GLU A 212 17.13 13.78 -14.73
C GLU A 212 17.29 13.10 -16.08
N ARG A 213 16.70 11.90 -16.25
CA ARG A 213 16.75 11.14 -17.49
C ARG A 213 15.99 11.83 -18.61
N ILE A 214 14.78 12.32 -18.35
CA ILE A 214 13.95 13.00 -19.35
C ILE A 214 14.63 14.27 -19.91
N LYS A 215 15.41 14.98 -19.07
CA LYS A 215 16.23 16.13 -19.51
C LYS A 215 17.30 15.77 -20.54
N THR A 216 17.63 14.48 -20.70
CA THR A 216 18.61 13.98 -21.68
C THR A 216 17.99 13.27 -22.87
N PHE A 217 16.66 13.19 -22.96
CA PHE A 217 15.94 12.40 -23.97
C PHE A 217 16.28 12.78 -25.42
N TYR A 218 16.26 14.07 -25.77
CA TYR A 218 16.50 14.53 -27.15
C TYR A 218 17.98 14.60 -27.53
N ASN A 219 18.85 14.94 -26.59
CA ASN A 219 20.29 15.00 -26.82
C ASN A 219 21.09 14.54 -25.58
N PRO A 220 21.41 13.25 -25.50
CA PRO A 220 22.15 12.69 -24.35
C PRO A 220 23.53 13.31 -24.14
N SER A 221 24.17 13.81 -25.22
CA SER A 221 25.51 14.41 -25.16
C SER A 221 25.53 15.85 -24.66
N ASN A 222 24.39 16.55 -24.68
CA ASN A 222 24.27 17.93 -24.22
C ASN A 222 22.94 18.13 -23.48
N LYS A 223 22.96 17.81 -22.18
CA LYS A 223 21.80 17.91 -21.28
C LYS A 223 21.12 19.28 -21.29
N LYS A 224 21.90 20.37 -21.35
CA LYS A 224 21.31 21.72 -21.36
C LYS A 224 20.52 21.95 -22.64
N ALA A 225 21.10 21.64 -23.79
CA ALA A 225 20.42 21.75 -25.08
C ALA A 225 19.20 20.81 -25.15
N SER A 226 19.34 19.57 -24.67
CA SER A 226 18.25 18.59 -24.63
C SER A 226 17.06 19.08 -23.80
N ALA A 227 17.31 19.62 -22.61
CA ALA A 227 16.26 20.18 -21.76
C ALA A 227 15.58 21.39 -22.44
N THR A 228 16.34 22.28 -23.08
CA THR A 228 15.77 23.40 -23.84
C THR A 228 14.89 22.92 -25.01
N THR A 229 15.30 21.86 -25.72
CA THR A 229 14.47 21.27 -26.79
C THR A 229 13.17 20.71 -26.22
N LEU A 230 13.23 19.99 -25.10
CA LEU A 230 12.03 19.47 -24.43
C LEU A 230 11.09 20.61 -24.03
N VAL A 231 11.59 21.65 -23.37
CA VAL A 231 10.80 22.82 -22.96
C VAL A 231 10.13 23.49 -24.16
N THR A 232 10.90 23.76 -25.22
CA THR A 232 10.38 24.36 -26.47
C THR A 232 9.25 23.52 -27.06
N ASN A 233 9.42 22.19 -27.11
CA ASN A 233 8.44 21.27 -27.66
C ASN A 233 7.14 21.24 -26.83
N ILE A 234 7.25 21.36 -25.51
CA ILE A 234 6.11 21.42 -24.58
C ILE A 234 5.39 22.77 -24.72
N ALA A 235 6.13 23.89 -24.75
CA ALA A 235 5.56 25.24 -24.79
C ALA A 235 4.83 25.56 -26.10
N ALA A 236 5.07 24.79 -27.16
CA ALA A 236 4.34 24.86 -28.43
C ALA A 236 4.27 26.29 -29.01
N GLY A 237 5.35 27.06 -28.87
CA GLY A 237 5.46 28.44 -29.37
C GLY A 237 4.97 29.54 -28.41
N THR A 238 4.59 29.19 -27.18
CA THR A 238 4.18 30.16 -26.15
C THR A 238 5.38 30.59 -25.31
N SER A 239 5.98 31.74 -25.64
CA SER A 239 7.23 32.19 -25.02
C SER A 239 7.16 32.41 -23.50
N GLN A 240 6.01 32.85 -22.97
CA GLN A 240 5.81 32.96 -21.53
C GLN A 240 5.82 31.58 -20.85
N PHE A 241 5.39 30.54 -21.55
CA PHE A 241 5.38 29.17 -21.05
C PHE A 241 6.77 28.54 -21.08
N ASP A 242 7.61 28.87 -22.08
CA ASP A 242 9.04 28.51 -22.06
C ASP A 242 9.70 29.01 -20.77
N THR A 243 9.50 30.29 -20.46
CA THR A 243 10.08 30.92 -19.25
C THR A 243 9.55 30.26 -17.96
N LEU A 244 8.26 29.93 -17.93
CA LEU A 244 7.62 29.25 -16.80
C LEU A 244 8.24 27.86 -16.58
N LEU A 245 8.36 27.06 -17.63
CA LEU A 245 8.93 25.70 -17.56
C LEU A 245 10.41 25.72 -17.23
N ASP A 246 11.19 26.62 -17.83
CA ASP A 246 12.61 26.77 -17.49
C ASP A 246 12.79 27.09 -16.00
N THR A 247 11.96 27.99 -15.47
CA THR A 247 11.96 28.33 -14.04
C THR A 247 11.61 27.11 -13.18
N GLU A 248 10.61 26.33 -13.58
CA GLU A 248 10.18 25.13 -12.85
C GLU A 248 11.26 24.02 -12.89
N PHE A 249 11.89 23.78 -14.05
CA PHE A 249 12.97 22.81 -14.19
C PHE A 249 14.17 23.17 -13.32
N ILE A 250 14.53 24.46 -13.26
CA ILE A 250 15.60 24.96 -12.38
C ILE A 250 15.20 24.77 -10.91
N ALA A 251 13.97 25.14 -10.54
CA ALA A 251 13.49 25.01 -9.17
C ALA A 251 13.50 23.55 -8.69
N LEU A 252 13.00 22.61 -9.49
CA LEU A 252 12.99 21.19 -9.16
C LEU A 252 14.39 20.57 -9.16
N THR A 253 15.28 21.02 -10.04
CA THR A 253 16.70 20.62 -9.99
C THR A 253 17.33 21.07 -8.66
N ASN A 254 17.08 22.31 -8.24
CA ASN A 254 17.58 22.84 -6.98
C ASN A 254 17.00 22.09 -5.77
N ILE A 255 15.72 21.75 -5.79
CA ILE A 255 15.08 20.95 -4.74
C ILE A 255 15.75 19.57 -4.62
N GLY A 256 15.92 18.85 -5.74
CA GLY A 256 16.57 17.54 -5.74
C GLY A 256 18.01 17.55 -5.22
N ASN A 257 18.72 18.66 -5.46
CA ASN A 257 20.10 18.85 -5.02
C ASN A 257 20.22 19.28 -3.55
N ASN A 258 19.21 19.97 -2.99
CA ASN A 258 19.29 20.57 -1.66
C ASN A 258 18.60 19.74 -0.58
N PHE A 259 17.54 19.01 -0.93
CA PHE A 259 16.84 18.12 -0.01
C PHE A 259 17.42 16.70 -0.05
N GLN A 260 17.17 15.92 1.00
CA GLN A 260 17.50 14.49 1.08
C GLN A 260 16.58 13.67 0.14
N ILE A 261 16.75 13.87 -1.16
CA ILE A 261 16.05 13.16 -2.24
C ILE A 261 17.05 12.31 -3.01
N ARG A 262 18.09 12.95 -3.57
CA ARG A 262 19.12 12.26 -4.38
C ARG A 262 20.44 12.07 -3.65
N HIS A 263 20.69 12.93 -2.66
CA HIS A 263 21.93 12.96 -1.89
C HIS A 263 21.58 13.03 -0.41
N PHE A 264 22.17 12.14 0.40
CA PHE A 264 21.93 12.02 1.84
C PHE A 264 23.10 12.54 2.69
N GLU A 265 24.02 13.29 2.07
CA GLU A 265 25.20 13.86 2.71
C GLU A 265 24.86 14.88 3.80
N THR A 266 25.79 15.10 4.72
CA THR A 266 25.68 16.11 5.77
C THR A 266 25.55 17.51 5.15
N GLY A 267 24.45 18.20 5.42
CA GLY A 267 24.14 19.52 4.88
C GLY A 267 22.91 19.59 3.97
N LYS A 268 22.36 18.43 3.56
CA LYS A 268 21.07 18.39 2.84
C LYS A 268 19.88 18.56 3.78
N ILE A 269 18.84 19.24 3.31
CA ILE A 269 17.62 19.51 4.09
C ILE A 269 16.83 18.20 4.22
N LYS A 270 16.61 17.77 5.46
CA LYS A 270 15.83 16.57 5.76
C LYS A 270 14.35 16.80 5.46
N ILE A 271 13.74 15.84 4.75
CA ILE A 271 12.29 15.73 4.64
C ILE A 271 11.78 15.04 5.91
N THR A 272 10.92 15.71 6.67
CA THR A 272 10.58 15.30 8.04
C THR A 272 9.22 14.63 8.15
N THR A 273 8.37 14.72 7.13
CA THR A 273 7.03 14.13 7.15
C THR A 273 6.67 13.49 5.82
N MET A 274 5.82 12.45 5.87
CA MET A 274 5.33 11.79 4.66
C MET A 274 4.48 12.71 3.78
N LYS A 275 3.77 13.69 4.37
CA LYS A 275 3.01 14.69 3.59
C LYS A 275 3.92 15.56 2.72
N GLN A 276 5.14 15.85 3.16
CA GLN A 276 6.11 16.56 2.34
C GLN A 276 6.60 15.69 1.17
N ILE A 277 6.78 14.38 1.38
CA ILE A 277 7.08 13.43 0.31
C ILE A 277 5.94 13.42 -0.71
N ASP A 278 4.69 13.26 -0.26
CA ASP A 278 3.52 13.24 -1.14
C ASP A 278 3.40 14.55 -1.95
N TYR A 279 3.65 15.71 -1.32
CA TYR A 279 3.66 17.01 -2.01
C TYR A 279 4.74 17.12 -3.09
N LEU A 280 5.99 16.76 -2.76
CA LEU A 280 7.10 16.83 -3.71
C LEU A 280 6.91 15.84 -4.86
N PHE A 281 6.38 14.66 -4.55
CA PHE A 281 6.02 13.66 -5.54
C PHE A 281 4.92 14.19 -6.48
N TYR A 282 3.85 14.78 -5.94
CA TYR A 282 2.77 15.38 -6.72
C TYR A 282 3.27 16.49 -7.66
N ARG A 283 4.10 17.39 -7.13
CA ARG A 283 4.69 18.47 -7.93
C ARG A 283 5.53 17.93 -9.09
N MET A 284 6.38 16.93 -8.81
CA MET A 284 7.24 16.36 -9.84
C MET A 284 6.44 15.53 -10.86
N VAL A 285 5.46 14.73 -10.42
CA VAL A 285 4.74 13.86 -11.35
C VAL A 285 3.86 14.66 -12.31
N ALA A 286 3.30 15.79 -11.87
CA ALA A 286 2.58 16.70 -12.76
C ALA A 286 3.49 17.23 -13.90
N LEU A 287 4.76 17.52 -13.60
CA LEU A 287 5.72 17.92 -14.63
C LEU A 287 6.12 16.76 -15.53
N ILE A 288 6.36 15.57 -14.96
CA ILE A 288 6.70 14.36 -15.72
C ILE A 288 5.56 14.02 -16.69
N ASP A 289 4.31 14.04 -16.25
CA ASP A 289 3.14 13.81 -17.09
C ASP A 289 3.13 14.72 -18.31
N LEU A 290 3.27 16.03 -18.10
CA LEU A 290 3.36 17.01 -19.17
C LEU A 290 4.55 16.75 -20.13
N CYS A 291 5.69 16.31 -19.61
CA CYS A 291 6.84 15.98 -20.44
C CYS A 291 6.62 14.69 -21.25
N MET A 292 5.99 13.69 -20.65
CA MET A 292 5.71 12.39 -21.26
C MET A 292 4.79 12.52 -22.47
N ASP A 293 3.86 13.49 -22.48
CA ASP A 293 3.05 13.80 -23.67
C ASP A 293 3.88 14.10 -24.91
N LYS A 294 5.07 14.71 -24.77
CA LYS A 294 5.97 14.93 -25.92
C LYS A 294 6.85 13.73 -26.18
N VAL A 295 7.46 13.18 -25.13
CA VAL A 295 8.42 12.07 -25.23
C VAL A 295 7.76 10.80 -25.81
N ASN A 296 6.50 10.51 -25.47
CA ASN A 296 5.78 9.35 -26.00
C ASN A 296 5.45 9.44 -27.49
N ASN A 297 5.39 10.66 -28.04
CA ASN A 297 5.01 10.90 -29.43
C ASN A 297 6.21 11.05 -30.37
N GLU A 298 7.43 11.05 -29.82
CA GLU A 298 8.68 11.05 -30.59
C GLU A 298 9.00 9.63 -31.06
N LYS A 299 9.38 9.50 -32.33
CA LYS A 299 9.64 8.20 -32.99
C LYS A 299 11.05 7.68 -32.77
#